data_AF-A0AAN6QRD0-F1
#
_entry.id   AF-A0AAN6QRD0-F1
#
_cell.length_a   1.000
_cell.length_b   1.000
_cell.length_c   1.000
_cell.angle_alpha   90.00
_cell.angle_beta   90.00
_cell.angle_gamma   90.00
#
_symmetry.space_group_name_H-M   'P 1'
#
loop_
_entity.id
_entity.type
_entity.pdbx_description
1 polymer ?
#
loop_
_entity_poly.entity_id
_entity_poly.type
_entity_poly.pdbx_seq_one_letter_code
_entity_poly.pdbx_strand_id
1 'polypeptide(L)'
;MCIGGPALIYYVTPTEEQLFLKYNPELQKRSLERRKEKQEDFDNFVTRLKEYSKSDKPVWAVWEQEAEQQRKLGIQKELDRRREAAAEAEARKMEMRSSLR
;
A
#
# COMPACT_ATOMS: atom_id res chain seq x y z
N MET A 1 4.43 43.96 -10.93
CA MET A 1 4.68 42.78 -11.80
C MET A 1 4.88 41.59 -10.89
N CYS A 2 3.89 40.70 -10.78
CA CYS A 2 3.99 39.53 -9.90
C CYS A 2 4.82 38.45 -10.61
N ILE A 3 6.13 38.43 -10.36
CA ILE A 3 7.01 37.34 -10.77
C ILE A 3 6.83 36.21 -9.75
N GLY A 4 6.54 34.98 -10.19
CA GLY A 4 6.35 33.84 -9.30
C GLY A 4 4.96 33.18 -9.29
N GLY A 5 4.09 33.49 -10.26
CA GLY A 5 2.81 32.79 -10.40
C GLY A 5 2.97 31.29 -10.76
N PRO A 6 1.90 30.48 -10.64
CA PRO A 6 1.94 29.04 -10.94
C PRO A 6 2.51 28.71 -12.32
N ALA A 7 2.25 29.56 -13.32
CA ALA A 7 2.80 29.42 -14.67
C ALA A 7 4.34 29.45 -14.70
N LEU A 8 4.98 30.34 -13.91
CA LEU A 8 6.44 30.37 -13.81
C LEU A 8 6.96 29.11 -13.12
N ILE A 9 6.29 28.65 -12.06
CA ILE A 9 6.67 27.42 -11.35
C ILE A 9 6.61 26.22 -12.30
N TYR A 10 5.52 26.03 -13.04
CA TYR A 10 5.42 24.95 -14.01
C TYR A 10 6.48 25.05 -15.12
N TYR A 11 6.83 26.26 -15.54
CA TYR A 11 7.87 26.48 -16.55
C TYR A 11 9.27 26.11 -16.07
N VAL A 12 9.61 26.40 -14.80
CA VAL A 12 10.96 26.13 -14.27
C VAL A 12 11.10 24.76 -13.60
N THR A 13 9.98 24.12 -13.26
CA THR A 13 9.99 22.80 -12.62
C THR A 13 10.46 21.75 -13.62
N PRO A 14 11.56 21.01 -13.34
CA PRO A 14 12.06 19.99 -14.25
C PRO A 14 11.07 18.84 -14.40
N THR A 15 11.06 18.20 -15.57
CA THR A 15 10.22 17.02 -15.81
C THR A 15 10.76 15.79 -15.09
N GLU A 16 9.95 14.75 -14.94
CA GLU A 16 10.38 13.49 -14.30
C GLU A 16 11.56 12.84 -15.04
N GLU A 17 11.61 12.93 -16.36
CA GLU A 17 12.71 12.42 -17.18
C GLU A 17 14.01 13.19 -16.92
N GLN A 18 13.92 14.52 -16.78
CA GLN A 18 15.08 15.36 -16.47
C GLN A 18 15.61 15.07 -15.06
N LEU A 19 14.74 14.76 -14.10
CA LEU A 19 15.13 14.32 -12.76
C LEU A 19 15.76 12.92 -12.80
N PHE A 20 15.19 12.00 -13.57
CA PHE A 20 15.71 10.64 -13.73
C PHE A 20 17.15 10.62 -14.25
N LEU A 21 17.46 11.46 -15.25
CA LEU A 21 18.82 11.56 -15.80
C LEU A 21 19.86 12.05 -14.78
N LYS A 22 19.42 12.76 -13.73
CA LYS A 22 20.30 13.25 -12.65
C LYS A 22 20.52 12.21 -11.55
N TYR A 23 19.79 11.10 -11.56
CA TYR A 23 19.98 10.03 -10.57
C TYR A 23 21.27 9.27 -10.82
N ASN A 24 21.86 8.72 -9.75
CA ASN A 24 22.96 7.78 -9.89
C ASN A 24 22.49 6.46 -10.56
N PRO A 25 23.39 5.67 -11.18
CA PRO A 25 23.01 4.48 -11.95
C PRO A 25 22.16 3.47 -11.17
N GLU A 26 22.44 3.29 -9.88
CA GLU A 26 21.68 2.39 -9.00
C GLU A 26 20.24 2.85 -8.78
N LEU A 27 20.01 4.15 -8.56
CA LEU A 27 18.65 4.70 -8.42
C LEU A 27 17.91 4.71 -9.75
N GLN A 28 18.61 4.90 -10.88
CA GLN A 28 17.99 4.76 -12.20
C GLN A 28 17.44 3.35 -12.40
N LYS A 29 18.26 2.33 -12.12
CA LYS A 29 17.84 0.92 -12.21
C LYS A 29 16.65 0.63 -11.30
N ARG A 30 16.74 0.99 -10.02
CA ARG A 30 15.66 0.80 -9.05
C ARG A 30 14.38 1.56 -9.44
N SER A 31 14.50 2.75 -10.01
CA SER A 31 13.35 3.53 -10.47
C SER A 31 12.67 2.91 -11.69
N LEU A 32 13.43 2.24 -12.57
CA LEU A 32 12.88 1.48 -13.69
C LEU A 32 12.16 0.22 -13.22
N GLU A 33 12.77 -0.54 -12.31
CA GLU A 33 12.19 -1.76 -11.73
C GLU A 33 10.87 -1.45 -10.99
N ARG A 34 10.82 -0.34 -10.25
CA ARG A 34 9.65 0.05 -9.46
C ARG A 34 8.66 0.96 -10.20
N ARG A 35 8.89 1.25 -11.48
CA ARG A 35 8.02 2.17 -12.23
C ARG A 35 6.58 1.66 -12.26
N LYS A 36 6.39 0.36 -12.50
CA LYS A 36 5.08 -0.28 -12.54
C LYS A 36 4.39 -0.24 -11.16
N GLU A 37 5.11 -0.64 -10.12
CA GLU A 37 4.63 -0.59 -8.72
C GLU A 37 4.19 0.83 -8.35
N LYS A 38 5.00 1.85 -8.65
CA LYS A 38 4.66 3.26 -8.40
C LYS A 38 3.40 3.71 -9.14
N GLN A 39 3.20 3.26 -10.37
CA GLN A 39 2.03 3.61 -11.15
C GLN A 39 0.77 2.98 -10.54
N GLU A 40 0.84 1.70 -10.19
CA GLU A 40 -0.25 1.00 -9.51
C GLU A 40 -0.56 1.63 -8.15
N ASP A 41 0.46 1.97 -7.35
CA ASP A 41 0.31 2.66 -6.08
C ASP A 41 -0.35 4.03 -6.23
N PHE A 42 0.03 4.79 -7.27
CA PHE A 42 -0.57 6.09 -7.56
C PHE A 42 -2.05 5.95 -7.95
N ASP A 43 -2.37 5.02 -8.85
CA ASP A 43 -3.75 4.76 -9.27
C ASP A 43 -4.62 4.31 -8.09
N ASN A 44 -4.08 3.44 -7.24
CA ASN A 44 -4.72 3.01 -5.99
C ASN A 44 -4.95 4.19 -5.04
N PHE A 45 -3.95 5.05 -4.86
CA PHE A 45 -4.05 6.24 -4.02
C PHE A 45 -5.14 7.20 -4.51
N VAL A 46 -5.14 7.54 -5.81
CA VAL A 46 -6.14 8.42 -6.40
C VAL A 46 -7.54 7.81 -6.28
N THR A 47 -7.66 6.50 -6.46
CA THR A 47 -8.94 5.78 -6.32
C THR A 47 -9.47 5.88 -4.89
N ARG A 48 -8.63 5.66 -3.87
CA ARG A 48 -9.01 5.82 -2.46
C ARG A 48 -9.36 7.27 -2.12
N LEU A 49 -8.58 8.23 -2.62
CA LEU A 49 -8.84 9.65 -2.40
C LEU A 49 -10.21 10.06 -2.98
N LYS A 50 -10.53 9.58 -4.20
CA LYS A 50 -11.86 9.76 -4.79
C LYS A 50 -12.95 9.16 -3.90
N GLU A 51 -12.74 7.96 -3.38
CA GLU A 51 -13.70 7.34 -2.47
C GLU A 51 -13.91 8.16 -1.19
N TYR A 52 -12.83 8.63 -0.55
CA TYR A 52 -12.92 9.45 0.66
C TYR A 52 -13.60 10.79 0.40
N SER A 53 -13.39 11.37 -0.79
CA SER A 53 -14.01 12.65 -1.17
C SER A 53 -15.53 12.59 -1.30
N LYS A 54 -16.13 11.39 -1.38
CA LYS A 54 -17.59 11.19 -1.37
C LYS A 54 -18.20 11.36 0.02
N SER A 55 -17.39 11.38 1.07
CA SER A 55 -17.87 11.61 2.44
C SER A 55 -17.87 13.10 2.77
N ASP A 56 -18.88 13.54 3.52
CA ASP A 56 -18.93 14.89 4.09
C ASP A 56 -17.90 15.10 5.22
N LYS A 57 -17.23 14.01 5.66
CA LYS A 57 -16.18 14.06 6.67
C LYS A 57 -14.85 14.47 6.04
N PRO A 58 -13.97 15.14 6.79
CA PRO A 58 -12.63 15.40 6.31
C PRO A 58 -11.88 14.11 5.91
N VAL A 59 -11.09 14.18 4.83
CA VAL A 59 -10.37 13.02 4.26
C VAL A 59 -9.54 12.27 5.31
N TRP A 60 -8.89 12.98 6.23
CA TRP A 60 -8.08 12.37 7.29
C TRP A 60 -8.90 11.53 8.26
N ALA A 61 -10.13 11.93 8.60
CA ALA A 61 -10.99 11.19 9.51
C ALA A 61 -11.50 9.89 8.87
N VAL A 62 -11.81 9.91 7.57
CA VAL A 62 -12.20 8.71 6.82
C VAL A 62 -11.02 7.74 6.69
N TRP A 63 -9.83 8.27 6.42
CA TRP A 63 -8.61 7.45 6.34
C TRP A 63 -8.27 6.78 7.69
N GLU A 64 -8.32 7.51 8.81
CA GLU A 64 -8.08 6.90 10.13
C GLU A 64 -9.06 5.76 10.44
N GLN A 65 -10.33 5.93 10.09
CA GLN A 65 -11.35 4.89 10.25
C GLN A 65 -11.02 3.65 9.42
N GLU A 66 -10.67 3.80 8.14
CA GLU A 66 -10.27 2.66 7.32
C GLU A 66 -9.00 1.99 7.84
N ALA A 67 -8.00 2.76 8.27
CA ALA A 67 -6.78 2.21 8.86
C ALA A 67 -7.05 1.43 10.15
N GLU A 68 -8.00 1.87 10.97
CA GLU A 68 -8.44 1.11 12.15
C GLU A 68 -9.17 -0.18 11.76
N GLN A 69 -10.05 -0.14 10.77
CA GLN A 69 -10.74 -1.33 10.26
C GLN A 69 -9.76 -2.36 9.68
N GLN A 70 -8.79 -1.91 8.87
CA GLN A 70 -7.75 -2.79 8.31
C GLN A 70 -6.89 -3.43 9.40
N ARG A 71 -6.56 -2.70 10.47
CA ARG A 71 -5.85 -3.25 11.64
C ARG A 71 -6.66 -4.34 12.33
N LYS A 72 -7.95 -4.11 12.58
CA LYS A 72 -8.85 -5.10 13.19
C LYS A 72 -8.97 -6.35 12.32
N LEU A 73 -9.16 -6.18 11.02
CA LEU A 73 -9.21 -7.29 10.05
C LEU A 73 -7.89 -8.07 10.00
N GLY A 74 -6.75 -7.39 10.05
CA GLY A 74 -5.44 -8.02 10.09
C GLY A 74 -5.23 -8.88 11.33
N ILE A 75 -5.61 -8.37 12.51
CA ILE A 75 -5.57 -9.14 13.76
C ILE A 75 -6.49 -10.35 13.69
N GLN A 76 -7.72 -10.19 13.21
CA GLN A 76 -8.68 -11.28 13.09
C GLN A 76 -8.17 -12.38 12.15
N LYS A 77 -7.65 -12.01 10.97
CA LYS A 77 -7.06 -12.97 10.02
C LYS A 77 -5.89 -13.75 10.62
N GLU A 78 -5.04 -13.11 11.40
CA GLU A 78 -3.91 -13.78 12.06
C GLU A 78 -4.40 -14.75 13.15
N LEU A 79 -5.42 -14.38 13.92
CA LEU A 79 -6.03 -15.27 14.91
C LEU A 79 -6.66 -16.50 14.26
N ASP A 80 -7.39 -16.32 13.16
CA ASP A 80 -8.02 -17.41 12.43
C ASP A 80 -6.97 -18.35 11.84
N ARG A 81 -5.91 -17.82 11.23
CA ARG A 81 -4.77 -18.61 10.74
C ARG A 81 -4.13 -19.46 11.84
N ARG A 82 -3.98 -18.90 13.05
CA ARG A 82 -3.44 -19.65 14.21
C ARG A 82 -4.37 -20.76 14.67
N ARG A 83 -5.69 -20.51 14.65
CA ARG A 83 -6.70 -21.53 15.00
C ARG A 83 -6.69 -22.68 13.99
N GLU A 84 -6.64 -22.37 12.70
CA GLU A 84 -6.55 -23.37 11.64
C GLU A 84 -5.28 -24.21 11.77
N ALA A 85 -4.12 -23.57 11.95
CA ALA A 85 -2.86 -24.28 12.15
C ALA A 85 -2.86 -25.18 13.41
N ALA A 86 -3.50 -24.74 14.49
CA ALA A 86 -3.64 -25.54 15.70
C ALA A 86 -4.58 -26.75 15.47
N ALA A 87 -5.69 -26.55 14.75
CA ALA A 87 -6.62 -27.62 14.40
C ALA A 87 -5.97 -28.67 13.49
N GLU A 88 -5.19 -28.25 12.48
CA GLU A 88 -4.41 -29.16 11.65
C GLU A 88 -3.36 -29.95 12.45
N ALA A 89 -2.68 -29.29 13.40
CA ALA A 89 -1.68 -29.95 14.24
C ALA A 89 -2.32 -31.02 15.14
N GLU A 90 -3.49 -30.74 15.72
CA GLU A 90 -4.23 -31.71 16.52
C GLU A 90 -4.77 -32.87 15.67
N ALA A 91 -5.30 -32.60 14.47
CA ALA A 91 -5.72 -33.63 13.54
C ALA A 91 -4.56 -34.59 13.18
N ARG A 92 -3.38 -34.04 12.85
CA ARG A 92 -2.16 -34.83 12.59
C ARG A 92 -1.73 -35.68 13.78
N LYS A 93 -1.83 -35.16 15.01
CA LYS A 93 -1.54 -35.93 16.23
C LYS A 93 -2.52 -37.10 16.41
N MET A 94 -3.81 -36.88 16.14
CA MET A 94 -4.82 -37.93 16.24
C MET A 94 -4.60 -39.03 15.20
N GLU A 95 -4.27 -38.67 13.96
CA GLU A 95 -3.91 -39.62 12.90
C GLU A 95 -2.70 -40.48 13.31
N MET A 96 -1.60 -39.85 13.75
CA MET A 96 -0.40 -40.57 14.23
C MET A 96 -0.71 -41.50 15.42
N ARG A 97 -1.57 -41.07 16.35
CA ARG A 97 -1.97 -41.88 17.50
C ARG A 97 -2.82 -43.08 17.08
N SER A 98 -3.63 -42.92 16.03
CA SER A 98 -4.46 -44.00 15.49
C SER A 98 -3.67 -45.01 14.68
N SER A 99 -2.59 -44.59 14.00
CA SER A 99 -1.74 -45.49 13.20
C SER A 99 -0.73 -46.30 14.03
N LEU A 100 -0.51 -45.94 15.30
CA LEU A 100 0.38 -46.66 16.22
C LEU A 100 -0.33 -47.78 17.02
N ARG A 101 -1.64 -47.96 16.86
CA ARG A 101 -2.44 -48.98 17.55
C ARG A 101 -2.87 -50.07 16.57
#